data_AF-A1TI58-F1
#
_entry.id   AF-A1TI58-F1
#
_cell.length_a   1.000
_cell.length_b   1.000
_cell.length_c   1.000
_cell.angle_alpha   90.00
_cell.angle_beta   90.00
_cell.angle_gamma   90.00
#
_symmetry.space_group_name_H-M   'P 1'
#
loop_
_entity.id
_entity.type
_entity.pdbx_description
1 polymer ?
#
loop_
_entity_poly.entity_id
_entity_poly.type
_entity_poly.pdbx_seq_one_letter_code
_entity_poly.pdbx_strand_id
1 'polypeptide(L)'
;MMPPASALPFTASRSATLACLLVAATGLPGAAAAATPNGTAASAALECPATVQLEAPRATASGLPAGTEIVLDARPLRLTGYNFFDGPPAQGAALVPTSDKPGKGTKGAKGAKSESTATWVFEGDYPQGKFASCDYAGGTVRLVRRMDDGAKRCTATSRTAGDPPALQVQFRCE
;
A
#
# COMPACT_ATOMS: atom_id res chain seq x y z
N MET A 1 -2.34 46.77 -7.22
CA MET A 1 -3.35 46.91 -8.29
C MET A 1 -3.77 45.52 -8.73
N MET A 2 -4.97 45.11 -8.33
CA MET A 2 -5.63 43.83 -8.65
C MET A 2 -6.63 44.06 -9.79
N PRO A 3 -6.72 43.17 -10.79
CA PRO A 3 -7.92 43.01 -11.59
C PRO A 3 -8.81 41.85 -11.05
N PRO A 4 -10.14 41.92 -11.28
CA PRO A 4 -11.13 41.06 -10.63
C PRO A 4 -11.39 39.73 -11.34
N ALA A 5 -11.97 38.81 -10.57
CA ALA A 5 -12.56 37.55 -10.99
C ALA A 5 -13.63 37.71 -12.08
N SER A 6 -13.67 36.78 -13.04
CA SER A 6 -14.76 36.67 -14.01
C SER A 6 -15.34 35.25 -14.00
N ALA A 7 -16.67 35.21 -13.98
CA ALA A 7 -17.53 34.08 -13.72
C ALA A 7 -17.73 33.16 -14.93
N LEU A 8 -18.11 31.92 -14.63
CA LEU A 8 -18.52 30.85 -15.55
C LEU A 8 -19.84 31.18 -16.27
N PRO A 9 -20.04 30.69 -17.51
CA PRO A 9 -21.38 30.45 -18.03
C PRO A 9 -21.80 28.99 -17.86
N PHE A 10 -22.88 28.82 -17.09
CA PHE A 10 -23.79 27.67 -17.14
C PHE A 10 -24.28 27.46 -18.57
N THR A 11 -24.14 26.25 -19.12
CA THR A 11 -24.94 25.81 -20.27
C THR A 11 -25.95 24.77 -19.80
N ALA A 12 -27.17 25.25 -19.62
CA ALA A 12 -28.36 24.43 -19.45
C ALA A 12 -28.81 23.94 -20.83
N SER A 13 -28.69 22.64 -21.11
CA SER A 13 -29.36 22.03 -22.26
C SER A 13 -30.70 21.46 -21.83
N ARG A 14 -31.76 22.14 -22.24
CA ARG A 14 -33.15 21.69 -22.13
C ARG A 14 -33.45 20.73 -23.27
N SER A 15 -34.03 19.59 -22.96
CA SER A 15 -34.95 18.91 -23.88
C SER A 15 -36.05 18.24 -23.08
N ALA A 16 -37.23 18.87 -23.16
CA ALA A 16 -38.53 18.30 -22.91
C ALA A 16 -38.76 17.13 -23.91
N THR A 17 -39.58 16.10 -23.65
CA THR A 17 -41.03 16.18 -23.50
C THR A 17 -41.63 14.83 -23.08
N LEU A 18 -42.67 14.91 -22.25
CA LEU A 18 -43.93 14.13 -22.14
C LEU A 18 -43.88 12.58 -22.19
N ALA A 19 -44.24 11.86 -21.13
CA ALA A 19 -45.54 11.70 -20.44
C ALA A 19 -46.49 10.67 -21.10
N CYS A 20 -46.76 9.58 -20.37
CA CYS A 20 -47.97 8.71 -20.31
C CYS A 20 -47.53 7.42 -19.61
N LEU A 21 -48.23 6.76 -18.68
CA LEU A 21 -49.55 6.90 -18.09
C LEU A 21 -49.55 6.01 -16.82
N LEU A 22 -50.28 6.42 -15.79
CA LEU A 22 -50.56 5.68 -14.56
C LEU A 22 -51.27 4.33 -14.83
N VAL A 23 -50.86 3.26 -14.13
CA VAL A 23 -51.71 2.09 -13.86
C VAL A 23 -51.53 1.65 -12.40
N ALA A 24 -52.65 1.20 -11.85
CA ALA A 24 -53.03 1.09 -10.46
C ALA A 24 -52.30 0.04 -9.61
N ALA A 25 -52.41 0.27 -8.29
CA ALA A 25 -51.97 -0.59 -7.21
C ALA A 25 -52.75 -1.92 -7.13
N THR A 26 -52.04 -3.02 -6.89
CA THR A 26 -52.51 -4.19 -6.12
C THR A 26 -51.31 -4.82 -5.42
N GLY A 27 -51.43 -5.05 -4.11
CA GLY A 27 -50.33 -5.44 -3.22
C GLY A 27 -49.86 -6.88 -3.35
N LEU A 28 -48.69 -7.13 -2.76
CA LEU A 28 -48.24 -8.42 -2.24
C LEU A 28 -47.24 -8.17 -1.08
N PRO A 29 -47.36 -8.89 0.04
CA PRO A 29 -46.50 -8.74 1.20
C PRO A 29 -45.17 -9.48 1.02
N GLY A 30 -44.10 -8.90 1.57
CA GLY A 30 -43.00 -9.67 2.14
C GLY A 30 -42.08 -10.43 1.19
N ALA A 31 -41.08 -9.73 0.66
CA ALA A 31 -39.75 -10.30 0.44
C ALA A 31 -38.72 -9.17 0.48
N ALA A 32 -38.33 -8.76 1.69
CA ALA A 32 -37.10 -8.01 1.87
C ALA A 32 -35.95 -8.94 1.48
N ALA A 33 -35.54 -8.90 0.22
CA ALA A 33 -34.28 -9.47 -0.21
C ALA A 33 -33.19 -8.66 0.49
N ALA A 34 -32.73 -9.19 1.63
CA ALA A 34 -31.53 -8.74 2.30
C ALA A 34 -30.38 -8.87 1.29
N ALA A 35 -30.01 -7.75 0.68
CA ALA A 35 -28.72 -7.62 0.04
C ALA A 35 -27.68 -7.70 1.16
N THR A 36 -27.28 -8.92 1.53
CA THR A 36 -26.06 -9.14 2.29
C THR A 36 -24.91 -8.68 1.39
N PRO A 37 -24.15 -7.63 1.74
CA PRO A 37 -22.87 -7.43 1.11
C PRO A 37 -22.00 -8.59 1.58
N ASN A 38 -21.93 -9.66 0.78
CA ASN A 38 -20.82 -10.60 0.85
C ASN A 38 -19.59 -9.85 0.34
N GLY A 39 -19.08 -8.93 1.17
CA GLY A 39 -17.71 -8.49 1.12
C GLY A 39 -16.88 -9.67 1.57
N THR A 40 -16.66 -10.65 0.70
CA THR A 40 -15.51 -11.52 0.81
C THR A 40 -14.33 -10.59 0.67
N ALA A 41 -13.82 -10.11 1.80
CA ALA A 41 -12.55 -9.43 1.89
C ALA A 41 -11.52 -10.47 1.46
N ALA A 42 -11.32 -10.58 0.15
CA ALA A 42 -10.16 -11.25 -0.39
C ALA A 42 -8.99 -10.58 0.32
N SER A 43 -8.24 -11.34 1.12
CA SER A 43 -6.96 -10.92 1.69
C SER A 43 -6.07 -10.48 0.54
N ALA A 44 -6.21 -9.23 0.11
CA ALA A 44 -5.55 -8.73 -1.06
C ALA A 44 -4.08 -8.70 -0.70
N ALA A 45 -3.29 -9.56 -1.35
CA ALA A 45 -1.85 -9.59 -1.18
C ALA A 45 -1.29 -8.17 -1.35
N LEU A 46 -0.38 -7.75 -0.48
CA LEU A 46 0.34 -6.50 -0.67
C LEU A 46 1.61 -6.82 -1.46
N GLU A 47 1.72 -6.26 -2.66
CA GLU A 47 2.94 -6.32 -3.45
C GLU A 47 3.73 -5.04 -3.26
N CYS A 48 5.01 -5.16 -2.88
CA CYS A 48 5.92 -4.04 -2.81
C CYS A 48 6.45 -3.75 -4.21
N PRO A 49 6.26 -2.53 -4.75
CA PRO A 49 6.98 -2.11 -5.94
C PRO A 49 8.49 -2.28 -5.76
N ALA A 50 9.19 -2.76 -6.79
CA ALA A 50 10.65 -2.89 -6.74
C ALA A 50 11.36 -1.53 -6.59
N THR A 51 10.72 -0.48 -7.10
CA THR A 51 11.15 0.92 -6.96
C THR A 51 9.97 1.85 -6.70
N VAL A 52 10.22 2.95 -6.00
CA VAL A 52 9.30 4.09 -5.90
C VAL A 52 9.98 5.35 -6.39
N GLN A 53 9.20 6.23 -7.02
CA GLN A 53 9.66 7.53 -7.46
C GLN A 53 9.21 8.58 -6.45
N LEU A 54 10.12 9.47 -6.07
CA LEU A 54 9.76 10.67 -5.33
C LEU A 54 9.42 11.79 -6.31
N GLU A 55 8.24 12.38 -6.14
CA GLU A 55 7.85 13.59 -6.83
C GLU A 55 8.23 14.80 -5.98
N ALA A 56 9.05 15.69 -6.54
CA ALA A 56 9.51 16.91 -5.89
C ALA A 56 10.09 16.69 -4.46
N PRO A 57 11.12 15.84 -4.29
CA PRO A 57 11.72 15.62 -2.97
C PRO A 57 12.29 16.93 -2.41
N ARG A 58 12.23 17.08 -1.09
CA ARG A 58 12.72 18.25 -0.34
C ARG A 58 13.53 17.79 0.87
N ALA A 59 14.56 18.55 1.20
CA ALA A 59 15.35 18.36 2.40
C ALA A 59 15.78 19.72 2.92
N THR A 60 15.93 19.80 4.23
CA THR A 60 16.34 21.00 4.95
C THR A 60 17.36 20.61 6.00
N ALA A 61 18.35 21.45 6.22
CA ALA A 61 19.31 21.29 7.31
C ALA A 61 19.59 22.65 7.95
N SER A 62 19.77 22.66 9.26
CA SER A 62 20.20 23.84 10.02
C SER A 62 21.73 23.86 10.15
N GLY A 63 22.31 25.06 10.24
CA GLY A 63 23.75 25.21 10.49
C GLY A 63 24.67 24.86 9.32
N LEU A 64 24.17 24.85 8.08
CA LEU A 64 25.03 24.65 6.92
C LEU A 64 26.01 25.83 6.74
N PRO A 65 27.31 25.58 6.51
CA PRO A 65 28.26 26.64 6.17
C PRO A 65 27.83 27.40 4.90
N ALA A 66 28.22 28.67 4.81
CA ALA A 66 27.94 29.49 3.64
C ALA A 66 28.47 28.82 2.35
N GLY A 67 27.66 28.84 1.30
CA GLY A 67 27.99 28.20 0.01
C GLY A 67 27.70 26.69 -0.06
N THR A 68 27.15 26.08 0.99
CA THR A 68 26.73 24.66 0.96
C THR A 68 25.32 24.53 0.37
N GLU A 69 25.15 23.60 -0.56
CA GLU A 69 23.85 23.26 -1.16
C GLU A 69 23.45 21.81 -0.83
N ILE A 70 22.15 21.57 -0.63
CA ILE A 70 21.59 20.21 -0.54
C ILE A 70 21.15 19.78 -1.94
N VAL A 71 21.86 18.82 -2.51
CA VAL A 71 21.49 18.20 -3.79
C VAL A 71 20.74 16.90 -3.52
N LEU A 72 19.55 16.77 -4.10
CA LEU A 72 18.74 15.56 -3.99
C LEU A 72 18.79 14.76 -5.29
N ASP A 73 19.04 13.47 -5.14
CA ASP A 73 18.96 12.52 -6.23
C ASP A 73 17.48 12.19 -6.51
N ALA A 74 17.06 12.37 -7.77
CA ALA A 74 15.70 12.08 -8.21
C ALA A 74 15.54 10.66 -8.80
N ARG A 75 16.58 9.81 -8.72
CA ARG A 75 16.46 8.42 -9.19
C ARG A 75 15.43 7.62 -8.38
N PRO A 76 14.75 6.62 -8.99
CA PRO A 76 13.85 5.74 -8.28
C PRO A 76 14.55 5.05 -7.09
N LEU A 77 13.92 5.11 -5.92
CA LEU A 77 14.40 4.44 -4.72
C LEU A 77 14.07 2.96 -4.81
N ARG A 78 15.09 2.12 -4.71
CA ARG A 78 14.92 0.66 -4.70
C ARG A 78 14.37 0.18 -3.36
N LEU A 79 13.57 -0.88 -3.42
CA LEU A 79 13.16 -1.62 -2.24
C LEU A 79 14.41 -2.18 -1.54
N THR A 80 14.53 -1.90 -0.25
CA THR A 80 15.68 -2.27 0.58
C THR A 80 15.33 -3.22 1.71
N GLY A 81 14.06 -3.27 2.11
CA GLY A 81 13.61 -4.10 3.21
C GLY A 81 12.09 -4.22 3.25
N TYR A 82 11.61 -5.03 4.17
CA TYR A 82 10.21 -5.24 4.44
C TYR A 82 10.04 -5.79 5.84
N ASN A 83 8.94 -5.45 6.52
CA ASN A 83 8.63 -6.02 7.83
C ASN A 83 7.15 -5.89 8.21
N PHE A 84 6.75 -6.55 9.31
CA PHE A 84 5.52 -6.28 10.03
C PHE A 84 5.79 -5.48 11.32
N PHE A 85 4.82 -4.68 11.75
CA PHE A 85 4.89 -3.82 12.94
C PHE A 85 3.64 -3.95 13.80
N ASP A 86 3.81 -3.84 15.12
CA ASP A 86 2.72 -3.61 16.08
C ASP A 86 2.44 -2.10 16.14
N GLY A 87 1.34 -1.67 15.54
CA GLY A 87 1.04 -0.26 15.33
C GLY A 87 1.81 0.38 14.16
N PRO A 88 1.61 1.68 13.93
CA PRO A 88 2.23 2.41 12.83
C PRO A 88 3.78 2.30 12.86
N PRO A 89 4.45 2.03 11.72
CA PRO A 89 5.91 1.85 11.67
C PRO A 89 6.75 3.03 12.18
N ALA A 90 6.17 4.24 12.24
CA ALA A 90 6.81 5.41 12.84
C ALA A 90 7.10 5.25 14.34
N GLN A 91 6.40 4.34 15.03
CA GLN A 91 6.61 4.03 16.44
C GLN A 91 7.72 3.00 16.68
N GLY A 92 8.24 2.36 15.63
CA GLY A 92 9.42 1.50 15.71
C GLY A 92 9.20 0.09 16.29
N ALA A 93 7.96 -0.32 16.54
CA ALA A 93 7.64 -1.66 17.08
C ALA A 93 7.65 -2.76 16.00
N ALA A 94 8.83 -2.99 15.42
CA ALA A 94 9.09 -4.03 14.44
C ALA A 94 8.88 -5.43 15.04
N LEU A 95 8.11 -6.28 14.35
CA LEU A 95 7.85 -7.66 14.75
C LEU A 95 8.87 -8.62 14.15
N VAL A 96 9.25 -9.61 14.94
CA VAL A 96 10.20 -10.65 14.51
C VAL A 96 9.42 -11.79 13.85
N PRO A 97 9.85 -12.29 12.66
CA PRO A 97 9.23 -13.46 12.06
C PRO A 97 9.45 -14.69 12.94
N THR A 98 8.42 -15.53 13.06
CA THR A 98 8.53 -16.84 13.72
C THR A 98 9.37 -17.83 12.92
N SER A 99 9.52 -17.62 11.60
CA SER A 99 10.47 -18.38 10.78
C SER A 99 10.91 -17.58 9.57
N ASP A 100 12.16 -17.74 9.16
CA ASP A 100 12.68 -17.28 7.87
C ASP A 100 13.37 -18.47 7.17
N LYS A 101 12.89 -18.81 5.98
CA LYS A 101 13.34 -19.98 5.22
C LYS A 101 13.90 -19.52 3.88
N PRO A 102 15.22 -19.70 3.64
CA PRO A 102 15.77 -19.48 2.30
C PRO A 102 15.15 -20.48 1.32
N GLY A 103 14.73 -19.98 0.16
CA GLY A 103 14.18 -20.74 -0.96
C GLY A 103 15.24 -21.52 -1.74
N LYS A 104 14.79 -22.42 -2.62
CA LYS A 104 15.67 -23.25 -3.46
C LYS A 104 16.36 -22.36 -4.52
N GLY A 105 17.68 -22.27 -4.48
CA GLY A 105 18.50 -21.45 -5.39
C GLY A 105 19.71 -20.76 -4.75
N THR A 106 19.87 -20.91 -3.43
CA THR A 106 20.75 -20.09 -2.57
C THR A 106 22.18 -20.61 -2.37
N LYS A 107 22.78 -21.29 -3.35
CA LYS A 107 24.22 -21.61 -3.27
C LYS A 107 24.96 -21.37 -4.58
N GLY A 108 25.74 -20.28 -4.61
CA GLY A 108 27.05 -20.25 -5.27
C GLY A 108 27.15 -19.75 -6.71
N ALA A 109 26.07 -19.41 -7.41
CA ALA A 109 26.17 -18.90 -8.78
C ALA A 109 26.02 -17.37 -8.84
N LYS A 110 26.98 -16.68 -9.45
CA LYS A 110 26.88 -15.25 -9.80
C LYS A 110 25.65 -15.08 -10.72
N GLY A 111 24.60 -14.43 -10.23
CA GLY A 111 23.30 -14.31 -10.92
C GLY A 111 22.20 -15.27 -10.44
N ALA A 112 22.41 -16.03 -9.35
CA ALA A 112 21.38 -16.87 -8.76
C ALA A 112 20.23 -16.03 -8.19
N LYS A 113 18.99 -16.37 -8.59
CA LYS A 113 17.77 -15.84 -7.99
C LYS A 113 17.69 -16.37 -6.55
N SER A 114 17.83 -15.49 -5.58
CA SER A 114 17.59 -15.83 -4.17
C SER A 114 16.11 -15.59 -3.90
N GLU A 115 15.43 -16.62 -3.44
CA GLU A 115 14.07 -16.54 -2.91
C GLU A 115 14.14 -16.78 -1.40
N SER A 116 13.29 -16.13 -0.60
CA SER A 116 13.11 -16.42 0.82
C SER A 116 11.65 -16.32 1.20
N THR A 117 11.27 -17.02 2.26
CA THR A 117 9.92 -16.95 2.83
C THR A 117 10.03 -16.72 4.33
N ALA A 118 9.58 -15.55 4.77
CA ALA A 118 9.47 -15.20 6.19
C ALA A 118 8.00 -15.32 6.63
N THR A 119 7.76 -15.84 7.84
CA THR A 119 6.41 -16.04 8.40
C THR A 119 6.33 -15.39 9.77
N TRP A 120 5.22 -14.71 10.03
CA TRP A 120 4.83 -14.15 11.32
C TRP A 120 3.55 -14.84 11.78
N VAL A 121 3.53 -15.27 13.04
CA VAL A 121 2.33 -15.70 13.75
C VAL A 121 2.10 -14.70 14.87
N PHE A 122 0.87 -14.19 14.96
CA PHE A 122 0.53 -13.08 15.84
C PHE A 122 -0.17 -13.57 17.11
N GLU A 123 0.57 -13.62 18.20
CA GLU A 123 0.11 -14.04 19.53
C GLU A 123 -0.06 -12.78 20.41
N GLY A 124 -1.16 -12.04 20.23
CA GLY A 124 -1.42 -10.81 20.98
C GLY A 124 -2.62 -10.02 20.47
N ASP A 125 -2.99 -8.97 21.22
CA ASP A 125 -4.19 -8.18 20.96
C ASP A 125 -3.98 -7.01 19.97
N TYR A 126 -2.74 -6.60 19.72
CA TYR A 126 -2.34 -5.55 18.75
C TYR A 126 -3.34 -4.37 18.69
N PRO A 127 -3.53 -3.60 19.77
CA PRO A 127 -4.62 -2.63 19.89
C PRO A 127 -4.55 -1.50 18.85
N GLN A 128 -3.36 -1.22 18.32
CA GLN A 128 -3.17 -0.24 17.24
C GLN A 128 -3.26 -0.86 15.84
N GLY A 129 -3.46 -2.17 15.75
CA GLY A 129 -3.45 -2.95 14.53
C GLY A 129 -2.05 -3.44 14.14
N LYS A 130 -2.01 -4.34 13.17
CA LYS A 130 -0.76 -4.86 12.59
C LYS A 130 -0.51 -4.19 11.24
N PHE A 131 0.73 -3.84 10.95
CA PHE A 131 1.08 -3.12 9.73
C PHE A 131 2.16 -3.85 8.94
N ALA A 132 1.95 -4.03 7.64
CA ALA A 132 2.99 -4.42 6.69
C ALA A 132 3.71 -3.16 6.18
N SER A 133 5.04 -3.23 6.03
CA SER A 133 5.87 -2.16 5.47
C SER A 133 6.75 -2.68 4.35
N CYS A 134 6.84 -1.91 3.26
CA CYS A 134 7.88 -2.00 2.25
C CYS A 134 8.82 -0.81 2.46
N ASP A 135 10.10 -1.07 2.71
CA ASP A 135 11.07 -0.06 3.09
C ASP A 135 12.00 0.30 1.93
N TYR A 136 12.01 1.57 1.53
CA TYR A 136 12.83 2.12 0.47
C TYR A 136 13.89 3.04 1.07
N ALA A 137 15.09 3.03 0.46
CA ALA A 137 16.24 3.80 0.96
C ALA A 137 16.52 3.58 2.46
N GLY A 138 16.51 2.32 2.92
CA GLY A 138 16.76 1.98 4.32
C GLY A 138 15.63 2.36 5.27
N GLY A 139 14.42 2.59 4.76
CA GLY A 139 13.24 2.98 5.54
C GLY A 139 13.02 4.48 5.67
N THR A 140 13.78 5.31 4.95
CA THR A 140 13.47 6.75 4.79
C THR A 140 12.10 6.95 4.16
N VAL A 141 11.72 6.08 3.22
CA VAL A 141 10.39 6.05 2.62
C VAL A 141 9.79 4.68 2.87
N ARG A 142 8.57 4.66 3.41
CA ARG A 142 7.85 3.41 3.70
C ARG A 142 6.50 3.40 3.01
N LEU A 143 6.23 2.35 2.25
CA LEU A 143 4.86 2.03 1.84
C LEU A 143 4.26 1.16 2.93
N VAL A 144 3.20 1.65 3.58
CA VAL A 144 2.64 1.03 4.77
C VAL A 144 1.18 0.64 4.50
N ARG A 145 0.80 -0.54 4.95
CA ARG A 145 -0.59 -1.01 4.93
C ARG A 145 -0.97 -1.61 6.27
N ARG A 146 -2.05 -1.10 6.86
CA ARG A 146 -2.70 -1.79 7.98
C ARG A 146 -3.33 -3.08 7.47
N MET A 147 -3.11 -4.17 8.20
CA MET A 147 -3.69 -5.47 7.91
C MET A 147 -5.09 -5.59 8.49
N ASP A 148 -5.79 -6.65 8.10
CA ASP A 148 -6.99 -7.09 8.79
C ASP A 148 -6.67 -7.42 10.26
N ASP A 149 -7.54 -6.95 11.18
CA ASP A 149 -7.33 -7.14 12.61
C ASP A 149 -7.41 -8.64 13.00
N GLY A 150 -8.21 -9.42 12.26
CA GLY A 150 -8.39 -10.86 12.43
C GLY A 150 -7.21 -11.71 11.93
N ALA A 151 -6.32 -11.16 11.10
CA ALA A 151 -5.17 -11.90 10.57
C ALA A 151 -4.31 -12.46 11.71
N LYS A 152 -4.12 -13.78 11.72
CA LYS A 152 -3.33 -14.52 12.73
C LYS A 152 -1.98 -14.94 12.20
N ARG A 153 -1.83 -15.02 10.88
CA ARG A 153 -0.57 -15.36 10.23
C ARG A 153 -0.35 -14.48 9.01
N CYS A 154 0.89 -14.05 8.82
CA CYS A 154 1.32 -13.52 7.54
C CYS A 154 2.59 -14.18 7.06
N THR A 155 2.73 -14.21 5.75
CA THR A 155 3.92 -14.68 5.05
C THR A 155 4.38 -13.58 4.10
N ALA A 156 5.68 -13.32 4.10
CA ALA A 156 6.35 -12.51 3.11
C ALA A 156 7.20 -13.43 2.23
N THR A 157 6.91 -13.46 0.94
CA THR A 157 7.77 -14.11 -0.06
C THR A 157 8.62 -13.02 -0.70
N SER A 158 9.94 -13.16 -0.60
CA SER A 158 10.89 -12.23 -1.19
C SER A 158 11.74 -12.92 -2.25
N ARG A 159 12.09 -12.18 -3.29
CA ARG A 159 13.04 -12.64 -4.29
C ARG A 159 13.90 -11.49 -4.81
N THR A 160 15.15 -11.81 -5.14
CA THR A 160 16.05 -10.89 -5.84
C THR A 160 16.20 -11.35 -7.28
N ALA A 161 15.75 -10.52 -8.23
CA ALA A 161 15.74 -10.83 -9.65
C ALA A 161 15.88 -9.57 -10.51
N GLY A 162 16.18 -9.75 -11.80
CA GLY A 162 16.37 -8.66 -12.78
C GLY A 162 17.85 -8.34 -13.05
N ASP A 163 18.07 -7.42 -14.00
CA ASP A 163 19.37 -6.84 -14.31
C ASP A 163 19.21 -5.31 -14.46
N PRO A 164 19.64 -4.50 -13.47
CA PRO A 164 20.31 -4.91 -12.24
C PRO A 164 19.36 -5.66 -11.27
N PRO A 165 19.90 -6.52 -10.38
CA PRO A 165 19.09 -7.25 -9.41
C PRO A 165 18.32 -6.30 -8.48
N ALA A 166 17.02 -6.56 -8.31
CA ALA A 166 16.13 -5.82 -7.44
C ALA A 166 15.33 -6.75 -6.52
N LEU A 167 15.13 -6.31 -5.27
CA LEU A 167 14.28 -6.99 -4.30
C LEU A 167 12.81 -6.82 -4.69
N GLN A 168 12.07 -7.91 -4.65
CA GLN A 168 10.64 -7.97 -4.86
C GLN A 168 10.02 -8.71 -3.68
N VAL A 169 8.89 -8.22 -3.16
CA VAL A 169 8.26 -8.76 -1.96
C VAL A 169 6.74 -8.79 -2.17
N GLN A 170 6.14 -9.91 -1.79
CA GLN A 170 4.69 -10.05 -1.70
C GLN A 170 4.33 -10.53 -0.29
N PHE A 171 3.35 -9.89 0.32
CA PHE A 171 2.75 -10.31 1.58
C PHE A 171 1.42 -11.01 1.36
N ARG A 172 1.17 -12.06 2.13
CA ARG A 172 -0.12 -12.74 2.24
C ARG A 172 -0.47 -12.94 3.70
N CYS A 173 -1.73 -12.72 4.06
CA CYS A 173 -2.19 -12.80 5.44
C CYS A 173 -3.51 -13.55 5.52
N GLU A 174 -3.66 -14.35 6.57
CA GLU A 174 -4.80 -15.20 6.89
C GLU A 174 -5.16 -15.11 8.37
#